data_AF-A0A9Q7X8W4-F1
#
_entry.id   AF-A0A9Q7X8W4-F1
#
_cell.length_a   1.000
_cell.length_b   1.000
_cell.length_c   1.000
_cell.angle_alpha   90.00
_cell.angle_beta   90.00
_cell.angle_gamma   90.00
#
_symmetry.space_group_name_H-M   'P 1'
#
loop_
_entity.id
_entity.type
_entity.pdbx_description
1 polymer ?
#
loop_
_entity_poly.entity_id
_entity_poly.type
_entity_poly.pdbx_seq_one_letter_code
_entity_poly.pdbx_strand_id
1 'polypeptide(L)'
;MKFTISISAAALLVLASVVAASSSVAQIKQEVANIDNKVGLLNEHLKVNSLNYFSGLAVRQSSQDVIGAIKAGSKSALEFTGTATDAEAKEILQTLSGTEVKVKTAIKRMIALKEEFVKLGVLSLAQGSVKEFQTETHTFSAQLIKLAPAYEKQAAKALAAKFNADLDECATAYNSEASGSASGSFGGAGRTSAGQTGASGEGSASGQAGAKSGSLRAAKFGSN
;
A
#
# COMPACT_ATOMS: atom_id res chain seq x y z
N MET A 1 -30.23 26.14 -29.43
CA MET A 1 -30.29 25.00 -28.49
C MET A 1 -30.28 25.60 -27.09
N LYS A 2 -31.34 25.37 -26.30
CA LYS A 2 -31.51 25.97 -24.96
C LYS A 2 -30.79 25.07 -23.95
N PHE A 3 -29.74 25.59 -23.32
CA PHE A 3 -29.06 24.93 -22.21
C PHE A 3 -29.71 25.38 -20.91
N THR A 4 -30.50 24.49 -20.31
CA THR A 4 -31.06 24.70 -18.98
C THR A 4 -30.00 24.32 -17.97
N ILE A 5 -29.34 25.32 -17.39
CA ILE A 5 -28.48 25.15 -16.22
C ILE A 5 -29.39 25.23 -15.00
N SER A 6 -29.80 24.07 -14.47
CA SER A 6 -30.44 24.00 -13.15
C SER A 6 -29.35 24.05 -12.08
N ILE A 7 -29.00 25.27 -11.65
CA ILE A 7 -28.36 25.46 -10.34
C ILE A 7 -29.49 25.48 -9.31
N SER A 8 -29.78 24.33 -8.70
CA SER A 8 -30.61 24.30 -7.51
C SER A 8 -29.71 24.42 -6.29
N ALA A 9 -29.75 25.63 -5.72
CA ALA A 9 -29.25 25.95 -4.40
C ALA A 9 -29.95 25.10 -3.34
N ALA A 10 -29.17 24.51 -2.46
CA ALA A 10 -29.58 24.26 -1.08
C ALA A 10 -28.35 24.43 -0.20
N ALA A 11 -28.21 25.64 0.33
CA ALA A 11 -27.36 25.90 1.47
C ALA A 11 -27.79 24.99 2.63
N LEU A 12 -26.90 24.14 3.11
CA LEU A 12 -26.94 23.59 4.47
C LEU A 12 -25.65 23.98 5.20
N LEU A 13 -25.38 25.29 5.23
CA LEU A 13 -24.55 25.90 6.26
C LEU A 13 -25.43 26.09 7.50
N VAL A 14 -25.66 25.01 8.23
CA VAL A 14 -25.98 25.12 9.66
C VAL A 14 -24.74 24.62 10.40
N LEU A 15 -23.85 25.58 10.68
CA LEU A 15 -22.88 25.52 11.76
C LEU A 15 -23.66 25.45 13.09
N ALA A 16 -24.24 24.29 13.38
CA ALA A 16 -24.71 23.97 14.72
C ALA A 16 -23.49 23.56 15.55
N SER A 17 -23.05 24.49 16.39
CA SER A 17 -22.34 24.25 17.66
C SER A 17 -21.09 23.37 17.60
N VAL A 18 -19.97 23.98 18.01
CA VAL A 18 -18.75 23.32 18.46
C VAL A 18 -19.07 22.32 19.59
N VAL A 19 -19.42 21.10 19.20
CA VAL A 19 -19.33 19.89 20.01
C VAL A 19 -18.37 19.04 19.22
N ALA A 20 -17.07 19.09 19.55
CA ALA A 20 -15.96 18.35 18.93
C ALA A 20 -16.37 17.54 17.68
N ALA A 21 -16.44 18.21 16.52
CA ALA A 21 -17.21 17.72 15.37
C ALA A 21 -16.74 16.32 14.96
N SER A 22 -17.50 15.30 15.35
CA SER A 22 -17.29 13.95 14.86
C SER A 22 -17.66 13.95 13.38
N SER A 23 -16.77 13.40 12.55
CA SER A 23 -17.04 13.24 11.13
C SER A 23 -18.30 12.38 10.93
N SER A 24 -19.07 12.61 9.86
CA SER A 24 -20.27 11.82 9.57
C SER A 24 -20.01 10.72 8.54
N VAL A 25 -20.92 9.75 8.43
CA VAL A 25 -20.87 8.74 7.36
C VAL A 25 -20.93 9.38 5.96
N ALA A 26 -21.70 10.46 5.81
CA ALA A 26 -21.76 11.22 4.56
C ALA A 26 -20.40 11.85 4.20
N GLN A 27 -19.67 12.37 5.20
CA GLN A 27 -18.33 12.89 5.01
C GLN A 27 -17.33 11.77 4.64
N ILE A 28 -17.40 10.61 5.28
CA ILE A 28 -16.57 9.45 4.90
C ILE A 28 -16.85 9.04 3.44
N LYS A 29 -18.12 8.98 3.03
CA LYS A 29 -18.49 8.69 1.62
C LYS A 29 -17.92 9.73 0.66
N GLN A 30 -17.98 11.01 1.02
CA GLN A 30 -17.41 12.09 0.21
C GLN A 30 -15.89 11.94 0.07
N GLU A 31 -15.18 11.61 1.14
CA GLU A 31 -13.73 11.38 1.08
C GLU A 31 -13.38 10.14 0.24
N VAL A 32 -14.16 9.06 0.34
CA VAL A 32 -13.99 7.89 -0.53
C VAL A 32 -14.20 8.23 -2.01
N ALA A 33 -15.22 9.03 -2.34
CA ALA A 33 -15.42 9.51 -3.71
C ALA A 33 -14.30 10.45 -4.18
N ASN A 34 -13.74 11.26 -3.27
CA ASN A 34 -12.59 12.10 -3.55
C ASN A 34 -11.34 11.26 -3.87
N ILE A 35 -11.06 10.21 -3.08
CA ILE A 35 -9.99 9.25 -3.37
C ILE A 35 -10.18 8.64 -4.76
N ASP A 36 -11.39 8.15 -5.07
CA ASP A 36 -11.71 7.56 -6.38
C ASP A 36 -11.41 8.52 -7.55
N ASN A 37 -11.82 9.77 -7.42
CA ASN A 37 -11.55 10.82 -8.40
C ASN A 37 -10.04 11.10 -8.55
N LYS A 38 -9.32 11.22 -7.44
CA LYS A 38 -7.86 11.47 -7.46
C LYS A 38 -7.08 10.30 -8.06
N VAL A 39 -7.49 9.06 -7.80
CA VAL A 39 -6.91 7.88 -8.45
C VAL A 39 -7.22 7.87 -9.95
N GLY A 40 -8.41 8.35 -10.35
CA GLY A 40 -8.73 8.60 -11.76
C GLY A 40 -7.77 9.58 -12.43
N LEU A 41 -7.51 10.73 -11.79
CA LEU A 41 -6.57 11.73 -12.30
C LEU A 41 -5.13 11.20 -12.37
N LEU A 42 -4.69 10.47 -11.33
CA LEU A 42 -3.37 9.81 -11.34
C LEU A 42 -3.24 8.86 -12.53
N ASN A 43 -4.29 8.08 -12.80
CA ASN A 43 -4.33 7.20 -13.95
C ASN A 43 -4.16 7.96 -15.28
N GLU A 44 -4.79 9.12 -15.44
CA GLU A 44 -4.60 9.95 -16.65
C GLU A 44 -3.15 10.41 -16.80
N HIS A 45 -2.50 10.85 -15.72
CA HIS A 45 -1.08 11.25 -15.77
C HIS A 45 -0.12 10.09 -16.04
N LEU A 46 -0.50 8.88 -15.66
CA LEU A 46 0.26 7.65 -15.92
C LEU A 46 0.02 7.08 -17.33
N LYS A 47 -0.92 7.61 -18.12
CA LYS A 47 -1.15 7.20 -19.53
C LYS A 47 -0.13 7.84 -20.46
N VAL A 48 1.14 7.49 -20.26
CA VAL A 48 2.25 7.95 -21.10
C VAL A 48 3.17 6.79 -21.41
N ASN A 49 3.82 6.83 -22.58
CA ASN A 49 4.77 5.79 -23.00
C ASN A 49 6.20 6.06 -22.49
N SER A 50 6.49 7.31 -22.13
CA SER A 50 7.77 7.75 -21.58
C SER A 50 7.55 8.91 -20.62
N LEU A 51 8.46 9.08 -19.66
CA LEU A 51 8.42 10.22 -18.74
C LEU A 51 9.48 11.24 -19.12
N ASN A 52 9.08 12.51 -19.06
CA ASN A 52 10.00 13.62 -18.94
C ASN A 52 9.81 14.28 -17.56
N TYR A 53 10.60 15.31 -17.27
CA TYR A 53 10.53 15.99 -15.99
C TYR A 53 9.12 16.56 -15.68
N PHE A 54 8.43 17.11 -16.68
CA PHE A 54 7.09 17.69 -16.50
C PHE A 54 6.02 16.63 -16.23
N SER A 55 6.02 15.53 -17.01
CA SER A 55 5.08 14.43 -16.78
C SER A 55 5.38 13.70 -15.47
N GLY A 56 6.66 13.54 -15.11
CA GLY A 56 7.08 13.00 -13.82
C GLY A 56 6.63 13.86 -12.64
N LEU A 57 6.73 15.18 -12.76
CA LEU A 57 6.22 16.12 -11.76
C LEU A 57 4.70 16.05 -11.63
N ALA A 58 3.98 15.97 -12.75
CA ALA A 58 2.52 15.82 -12.73
C ALA A 58 2.08 14.51 -12.07
N VAL A 59 2.75 13.39 -12.36
CA VAL A 59 2.53 12.10 -11.70
C VAL A 59 2.80 12.22 -10.20
N ARG A 60 3.88 12.90 -9.79
CA ARG A 60 4.22 13.11 -8.38
C ARG A 60 3.16 13.94 -7.67
N GLN A 61 2.74 15.07 -8.25
CA GLN A 61 1.70 15.92 -7.67
C GLN A 61 0.40 15.14 -7.53
N SER A 62 -0.01 14.43 -8.59
CA SER A 62 -1.22 13.62 -8.54
C SER A 62 -1.13 12.47 -7.53
N SER A 63 0.06 11.91 -7.31
CA SER A 63 0.26 10.91 -6.25
C SER A 63 0.05 11.52 -4.86
N GLN A 64 0.61 12.71 -4.62
CA GLN A 64 0.45 13.43 -3.37
C GLN A 64 -0.99 13.87 -3.12
N ASP A 65 -1.74 14.22 -4.18
CA ASP A 65 -3.18 14.48 -4.10
C ASP A 65 -3.97 13.25 -3.64
N VAL A 66 -3.65 12.06 -4.15
CA VAL A 66 -4.29 10.81 -3.70
C VAL A 66 -3.93 10.53 -2.23
N ILE A 67 -2.66 10.66 -1.85
CA ILE A 67 -2.20 10.50 -0.47
C ILE A 67 -2.95 11.46 0.47
N GLY A 68 -3.07 12.73 0.07
CA GLY A 68 -3.83 13.74 0.82
C GLY A 68 -5.29 13.36 1.00
N ALA A 69 -5.94 12.83 -0.04
CA ALA A 69 -7.32 12.34 0.05
C ALA A 69 -7.45 11.11 0.97
N ILE A 70 -6.50 10.19 0.95
CA ILE A 70 -6.49 9.02 1.87
C ILE A 70 -6.30 9.47 3.32
N LYS A 71 -5.43 10.46 3.58
CA LYS A 71 -5.24 11.07 4.91
C LYS A 71 -6.53 11.75 5.40
N ALA A 72 -7.20 12.50 4.52
CA ALA A 72 -8.48 13.12 4.84
C ALA A 72 -9.55 12.07 5.18
N GLY A 73 -9.70 11.03 4.35
CA GLY A 73 -10.58 9.90 4.63
C GLY A 73 -10.26 9.17 5.94
N SER A 74 -8.97 8.96 6.23
CA SER A 74 -8.51 8.37 7.50
C SER A 74 -8.89 9.20 8.70
N LYS A 75 -8.70 10.52 8.61
CA LYS A 75 -9.09 11.47 9.66
C LYS A 75 -10.60 11.43 9.87
N SER A 76 -11.39 11.45 8.79
CA SER A 76 -12.85 11.38 8.92
C SER A 76 -13.34 10.05 9.48
N ALA A 77 -12.71 8.93 9.12
CA ALA A 77 -13.03 7.65 9.73
C ALA A 77 -12.65 7.61 11.22
N LEU A 78 -11.52 8.21 11.61
CA LEU A 78 -11.08 8.27 13.00
C LEU A 78 -11.99 9.16 13.87
N GLU A 79 -12.45 10.28 13.33
CA GLU A 79 -13.30 11.25 14.05
C GLU A 79 -14.77 10.82 14.12
N PHE A 80 -15.20 9.83 13.33
CA PHE A 80 -16.56 9.31 13.41
C PHE A 80 -16.76 8.47 14.68
N THR A 81 -17.69 8.93 15.53
CA THR A 81 -18.00 8.30 16.82
C THR A 81 -19.26 7.43 16.79
N GLY A 82 -19.95 7.37 15.65
CA GLY A 82 -21.15 6.56 15.47
C GLY A 82 -20.86 5.15 14.93
N THR A 83 -21.93 4.44 14.57
CA THR A 83 -21.85 3.16 13.86
C THR A 83 -22.47 3.34 12.48
N ALA A 84 -21.76 2.93 11.43
CA ALA A 84 -22.34 2.91 10.09
C ALA A 84 -23.40 1.81 10.00
N THR A 85 -24.54 2.11 9.37
CA THR A 85 -25.52 1.08 9.03
C THR A 85 -24.96 0.12 7.98
N ASP A 86 -25.54 -1.08 7.86
CA ASP A 86 -25.13 -2.06 6.84
C ASP A 86 -25.23 -1.48 5.42
N ALA A 87 -26.30 -0.72 5.13
CA ALA A 87 -26.50 -0.07 3.83
C ALA A 87 -25.40 0.96 3.54
N GLU A 88 -25.05 1.79 4.51
CA GLU A 88 -24.01 2.80 4.33
C GLU A 88 -22.62 2.18 4.18
N ALA A 89 -22.32 1.15 4.97
CA ALA A 89 -21.07 0.41 4.86
C ALA A 89 -20.96 -0.27 3.50
N LYS A 90 -22.05 -0.84 2.98
CA LYS A 90 -22.10 -1.45 1.66
C LYS A 90 -21.85 -0.45 0.54
N GLU A 91 -22.41 0.76 0.60
CA GLU A 91 -22.13 1.82 -0.38
C GLU A 91 -20.65 2.25 -0.37
N ILE A 92 -20.05 2.40 0.82
CA ILE A 92 -18.63 2.69 0.96
C ILE A 92 -17.79 1.57 0.34
N LEU A 93 -18.10 0.30 0.64
CA LEU A 93 -17.39 -0.86 0.10
C LEU A 93 -17.53 -0.99 -1.42
N GLN A 94 -18.71 -0.72 -1.97
CA GLN A 94 -18.93 -0.72 -3.42
C GLN A 94 -18.08 0.34 -4.12
N THR A 95 -18.04 1.55 -3.56
CA THR A 95 -17.23 2.64 -4.11
C THR A 95 -15.74 2.27 -4.06
N LEU A 96 -15.26 1.81 -2.90
CA LEU A 96 -13.87 1.36 -2.73
C LEU A 96 -13.51 0.16 -3.61
N SER A 97 -14.45 -0.74 -3.90
CA SER A 97 -14.23 -1.84 -4.83
C SER A 97 -14.02 -1.34 -6.26
N GLY A 98 -14.77 -0.32 -6.68
CA GLY A 98 -14.54 0.36 -7.96
C GLY A 98 -13.19 1.09 -7.99
N THR A 99 -12.83 1.74 -6.88
CA THR A 99 -11.54 2.40 -6.71
C THR A 99 -10.36 1.42 -6.74
N GLU A 100 -10.51 0.20 -6.20
CA GLU A 100 -9.47 -0.84 -6.24
C GLU A 100 -9.06 -1.17 -7.67
N VAL A 101 -10.02 -1.31 -8.60
CA VAL A 101 -9.73 -1.56 -10.00
C VAL A 101 -8.88 -0.43 -10.62
N LYS A 102 -9.18 0.82 -10.25
CA LYS A 102 -8.42 1.99 -10.72
C LYS A 102 -7.04 2.04 -10.07
N VAL A 103 -6.92 1.74 -8.79
CA VAL A 103 -5.63 1.69 -8.08
C VAL A 103 -4.74 0.60 -8.67
N LYS A 104 -5.27 -0.60 -8.89
CA LYS A 104 -4.56 -1.69 -9.57
C LYS A 104 -4.06 -1.28 -10.95
N THR A 105 -4.88 -0.54 -11.70
CA THR A 105 -4.48 -0.01 -13.01
C THR A 105 -3.35 1.02 -12.89
N ALA A 106 -3.43 1.94 -11.93
CA ALA A 106 -2.39 2.92 -11.67
C ALA A 106 -1.07 2.24 -11.28
N ILE A 107 -1.13 1.25 -10.38
CA ILE A 107 0.03 0.45 -9.95
C ILE A 107 0.70 -0.26 -11.12
N LYS A 108 -0.07 -0.93 -11.98
CA LYS A 108 0.49 -1.57 -13.18
C LYS A 108 1.21 -0.58 -14.09
N ARG A 109 0.66 0.63 -14.27
CA ARG A 109 1.31 1.69 -15.06
C ARG A 109 2.57 2.22 -14.37
N MET A 110 2.53 2.42 -13.05
CA MET A 110 3.70 2.81 -12.25
C MET A 110 4.84 1.80 -12.40
N ILE A 111 4.55 0.50 -12.27
CA ILE A 111 5.51 -0.59 -12.49
C ILE A 111 6.07 -0.54 -13.90
N ALA A 112 5.23 -0.37 -14.93
CA ALA A 112 5.68 -0.27 -16.31
C ALA A 112 6.59 0.94 -16.57
N LEU A 113 6.40 2.04 -15.81
CA LEU A 113 7.20 3.25 -15.89
C LEU A 113 8.46 3.22 -15.00
N LYS A 114 8.75 2.12 -14.31
CA LYS A 114 9.93 1.99 -13.42
C LYS A 114 11.22 2.45 -14.10
N GLU A 115 11.50 1.95 -15.30
CA GLU A 115 12.72 2.29 -16.04
C GLU A 115 12.77 3.77 -16.43
N GLU A 116 11.63 4.41 -16.65
CA GLU A 116 11.56 5.85 -16.92
C GLU A 116 11.87 6.65 -15.65
N PHE A 117 11.42 6.22 -14.47
CA PHE A 117 11.82 6.82 -13.21
C PHE A 117 13.32 6.64 -12.91
N VAL A 118 13.92 5.52 -13.32
CA VAL A 118 15.37 5.29 -13.24
C VAL A 118 16.12 6.26 -14.16
N LYS A 119 15.72 6.36 -15.43
CA LYS A 119 16.34 7.29 -16.41
C LYS A 119 16.29 8.74 -15.94
N LEU A 120 15.20 9.14 -15.28
CA LEU A 120 15.04 10.48 -14.72
C LEU A 120 15.75 10.67 -13.36
N GLY A 121 16.33 9.63 -12.77
CA GLY A 121 17.00 9.70 -11.47
C GLY A 121 16.05 9.92 -10.28
N VAL A 122 14.76 9.59 -10.44
CA VAL A 122 13.71 9.84 -9.43
C VAL A 122 13.09 8.57 -8.86
N LEU A 123 13.68 7.40 -9.11
CA LEU A 123 13.18 6.12 -8.57
C LEU A 123 13.02 6.15 -7.04
N SER A 124 13.96 6.76 -6.31
CA SER A 124 13.88 6.88 -4.85
C SER A 124 12.70 7.73 -4.37
N LEU A 125 12.33 8.78 -5.11
CA LEU A 125 11.12 9.57 -4.84
C LEU A 125 9.85 8.77 -5.11
N ALA A 126 9.86 7.96 -6.18
CA ALA A 126 8.75 7.07 -6.50
C ALA A 126 8.58 5.98 -5.43
N GLN A 127 9.68 5.36 -4.97
CA GLN A 127 9.71 4.44 -3.83
C GLN A 127 9.16 5.08 -2.55
N GLY A 128 9.58 6.32 -2.25
CA GLY A 128 9.06 7.07 -1.11
C GLY A 128 7.55 7.28 -1.18
N SER A 129 7.02 7.60 -2.36
CA SER A 129 5.59 7.76 -2.58
C SER A 129 4.82 6.45 -2.42
N VAL A 130 5.36 5.32 -2.92
CA VAL A 130 4.74 3.98 -2.72
C VAL A 130 4.69 3.60 -1.24
N LYS A 131 5.76 3.86 -0.49
CA LYS A 131 5.79 3.61 0.96
C LYS A 131 4.77 4.47 1.71
N GLU A 132 4.60 5.72 1.32
CA GLU A 132 3.58 6.60 1.88
C GLU A 132 2.18 6.09 1.54
N PHE A 133 1.92 5.67 0.29
CA PHE A 133 0.67 5.01 -0.09
C PHE A 133 0.37 3.78 0.76
N GLN A 134 1.34 2.89 0.98
CA GLN A 134 1.17 1.72 1.85
C GLN A 134 0.77 2.12 3.27
N THR A 135 1.48 3.10 3.84
CA THR A 135 1.25 3.56 5.22
C THR A 135 -0.15 4.16 5.39
N GLU A 136 -0.53 5.05 4.49
CA GLU A 136 -1.82 5.74 4.56
C GLU A 136 -2.99 4.81 4.22
N THR A 137 -2.83 3.91 3.25
CA THR A 137 -3.85 2.92 2.89
C THR A 137 -4.07 1.92 4.03
N HIS A 138 -3.00 1.46 4.68
CA HIS A 138 -3.11 0.61 5.86
C HIS A 138 -3.82 1.32 7.01
N THR A 139 -3.46 2.59 7.25
CA THR A 139 -4.12 3.41 8.28
C THR A 139 -5.61 3.60 7.99
N PHE A 140 -5.95 4.00 6.75
CA PHE A 140 -7.33 4.23 6.35
C PHE A 140 -8.18 2.97 6.46
N SER A 141 -7.69 1.86 5.88
CA SER A 141 -8.41 0.58 5.90
C SER A 141 -8.61 0.05 7.32
N ALA A 142 -7.62 0.20 8.21
CA ALA A 142 -7.76 -0.16 9.61
C ALA A 142 -8.87 0.63 10.32
N GLN A 143 -9.03 1.93 10.03
CA GLN A 143 -10.14 2.71 10.59
C GLN A 143 -11.49 2.27 10.01
N LEU A 144 -11.59 2.07 8.69
CA LEU A 144 -12.83 1.60 8.07
C LEU A 144 -13.27 0.22 8.59
N ILE A 145 -12.34 -0.71 8.82
CA ILE A 145 -12.66 -2.03 9.37
C ILE A 145 -13.20 -1.95 10.80
N LYS A 146 -12.73 -0.98 11.61
CA LYS A 146 -13.27 -0.76 12.97
C LYS A 146 -14.71 -0.25 12.91
N LEU A 147 -15.00 0.63 11.96
CA LEU A 147 -16.33 1.22 11.75
C LEU A 147 -17.32 0.28 11.06
N ALA A 148 -16.82 -0.69 10.28
CA ALA A 148 -17.66 -1.60 9.54
C ALA A 148 -18.57 -2.42 10.48
N PRO A 149 -19.88 -2.53 10.19
CA PRO A 149 -20.77 -3.40 10.94
C PRO A 149 -20.36 -4.87 10.77
N ALA A 150 -20.79 -5.72 11.71
CA ALA A 150 -20.31 -7.10 11.82
C ALA A 150 -20.44 -7.90 10.51
N TYR A 151 -21.53 -7.69 9.77
CA TYR A 151 -21.80 -8.36 8.50
C TYR A 151 -20.79 -7.98 7.40
N GLU A 152 -20.33 -6.72 7.38
CA GLU A 152 -19.47 -6.18 6.32
C GLU A 152 -17.97 -6.24 6.67
N LYS A 153 -17.60 -6.53 7.93
CA LYS A 153 -16.19 -6.58 8.38
C LYS A 153 -15.31 -7.51 7.55
N GLN A 154 -15.84 -8.67 7.13
CA GLN A 154 -15.06 -9.61 6.33
C GLN A 154 -14.81 -9.08 4.91
N ALA A 155 -15.81 -8.46 4.29
CA ALA A 155 -15.68 -7.83 2.98
C ALA A 155 -14.71 -6.65 3.03
N ALA A 156 -14.78 -5.82 4.08
CA ALA A 156 -13.85 -4.72 4.32
C ALA A 156 -12.39 -5.20 4.45
N LYS A 157 -12.15 -6.27 5.23
CA LYS A 157 -10.82 -6.88 5.36
C LYS A 157 -10.30 -7.43 4.04
N ALA A 158 -11.15 -8.13 3.28
CA ALA A 158 -10.75 -8.69 2.00
C ALA A 158 -10.39 -7.60 0.98
N LEU A 159 -11.14 -6.49 0.95
CA LEU A 159 -10.86 -5.35 0.09
C LEU A 159 -9.56 -4.64 0.51
N ALA A 160 -9.35 -4.42 1.80
CA ALA A 160 -8.10 -3.87 2.33
C ALA A 160 -6.88 -4.73 1.94
N ALA A 161 -7.01 -6.06 2.02
CA ALA A 161 -5.96 -6.98 1.62
C ALA A 161 -5.59 -6.85 0.12
N LYS A 162 -6.58 -6.62 -0.76
CA LYS A 162 -6.32 -6.41 -2.19
C LYS A 162 -5.51 -5.13 -2.45
N PHE A 163 -5.93 -4.01 -1.87
CA PHE A 163 -5.20 -2.74 -2.00
C PHE A 163 -3.76 -2.88 -1.51
N ASN A 164 -3.56 -3.50 -0.34
CA ASN A 164 -2.23 -3.70 0.22
C ASN A 164 -1.38 -4.64 -0.65
N ALA A 165 -1.95 -5.72 -1.17
CA ALA A 165 -1.24 -6.65 -2.04
C ALA A 165 -0.79 -5.99 -3.36
N ASP A 166 -1.63 -5.16 -3.99
CA ASP A 166 -1.25 -4.44 -5.19
C ASP A 166 -0.13 -3.41 -4.87
N LEU A 167 -0.20 -2.71 -3.74
CA LEU A 167 0.86 -1.77 -3.33
C LEU A 167 2.17 -2.48 -2.99
N ASP A 168 2.12 -3.65 -2.37
CA ASP A 168 3.27 -4.51 -2.12
C ASP A 168 3.92 -4.98 -3.42
N GLU A 169 3.12 -5.36 -4.43
CA GLU A 169 3.62 -5.69 -5.77
C GLU A 169 4.42 -4.52 -6.36
N CYS A 170 3.91 -3.28 -6.24
CA CYS A 170 4.61 -2.09 -6.70
C CYS A 170 5.92 -1.86 -5.92
N ALA A 171 5.89 -1.99 -4.60
CA ALA A 171 7.06 -1.82 -3.75
C ALA A 171 8.15 -2.85 -4.09
N THR A 172 7.77 -4.12 -4.25
CA THR A 172 8.68 -5.19 -4.69
C THR A 172 9.25 -4.89 -6.07
N ALA A 173 8.42 -4.46 -7.03
CA ALA A 173 8.87 -4.10 -8.36
C ALA A 173 9.88 -2.95 -8.33
N TYR A 174 9.72 -1.96 -7.46
CA TYR A 174 10.66 -0.83 -7.37
C TYR A 174 11.94 -1.14 -6.59
N ASN A 175 11.91 -2.14 -5.70
CA ASN A 175 13.06 -2.54 -4.90
C ASN A 175 13.89 -3.67 -5.54
N SER A 176 13.35 -4.37 -6.54
CA SER A 176 14.15 -5.28 -7.35
C SER A 176 15.15 -4.49 -8.19
N GLU A 177 16.36 -5.02 -8.38
CA GLU A 177 17.32 -4.42 -9.30
C GLU A 177 16.67 -4.32 -10.69
N ALA A 178 16.77 -3.15 -11.32
CA ALA A 178 16.35 -2.96 -12.70
C ALA A 178 17.07 -4.01 -13.54
N SER A 179 16.32 -4.98 -14.06
CA SER A 179 16.89 -6.10 -14.80
C SER A 179 17.33 -5.60 -16.17
N GLY A 180 18.57 -5.12 -16.24
CA GLY A 180 19.26 -4.84 -17.50
C GLY A 180 19.99 -3.51 -17.55
N SER A 181 21.24 -3.48 -17.08
CA SER A 181 22.39 -2.90 -17.80
C SER A 181 23.68 -3.00 -16.96
N ALA A 182 24.31 -4.17 -16.95
CA ALA A 182 25.75 -4.31 -16.73
C ALA A 182 26.25 -5.70 -17.16
N SER A 183 25.96 -6.14 -18.39
CA SER A 183 26.88 -7.05 -19.09
C SER A 183 27.96 -6.18 -19.75
N GLY A 184 28.74 -5.51 -18.92
CA GLY A 184 30.01 -4.92 -19.29
C GLY A 184 31.07 -5.97 -19.05
N SER A 185 31.25 -6.86 -20.03
CA SER A 185 32.41 -7.75 -20.10
C SER A 185 33.68 -6.90 -20.19
N PHE A 186 34.23 -6.50 -19.04
CA PHE A 186 35.61 -6.04 -18.95
C PHE A 186 36.50 -7.26 -18.79
N GLY A 187 36.90 -7.82 -19.94
CA GLY A 187 38.09 -8.63 -20.04
C GLY A 187 39.31 -7.80 -19.63
N GLY A 188 40.12 -8.34 -18.72
CA GLY A 188 41.27 -7.63 -18.17
C GLY A 188 42.17 -8.51 -17.31
N ALA A 189 42.79 -9.48 -17.96
CA ALA A 189 44.09 -10.10 -17.67
C ALA A 189 44.65 -10.10 -16.22
N GLY A 190 44.83 -11.33 -15.71
CA GLY A 190 46.11 -11.74 -15.13
C GLY A 190 46.22 -11.79 -13.61
N ARG A 191 46.20 -13.00 -13.03
CA ARG A 191 47.41 -13.65 -12.50
C ARG A 191 47.11 -15.04 -11.93
N THR A 192 47.78 -16.01 -12.53
CA THR A 192 48.00 -17.40 -12.13
C THR A 192 49.07 -17.51 -11.04
N SER A 193 48.87 -18.39 -10.06
CA SER A 193 49.86 -19.33 -9.46
C SER A 193 49.19 -19.99 -8.24
N ALA A 194 48.83 -21.28 -8.18
CA ALA A 194 49.61 -22.52 -8.29
C ALA A 194 50.59 -22.79 -7.11
N GLY A 195 50.37 -23.92 -6.42
CA GLY A 195 51.29 -24.59 -5.47
C GLY A 195 50.91 -24.41 -3.98
N GLN A 196 50.94 -25.40 -3.08
CA GLN A 196 51.44 -26.78 -3.14
C GLN A 196 51.03 -27.54 -1.85
N THR A 197 50.54 -28.77 -2.02
CA THR A 197 50.83 -30.05 -1.28
C THR A 197 51.15 -30.13 0.23
N GLY A 198 50.52 -31.14 0.87
CA GLY A 198 51.07 -32.02 1.94
C GLY A 198 50.50 -31.75 3.33
N ALA A 199 50.17 -32.71 4.21
CA ALA A 199 50.34 -34.16 4.22
C ALA A 199 49.38 -34.79 5.27
N SER A 200 49.19 -36.09 5.13
CA SER A 200 48.42 -37.07 5.91
C SER A 200 48.79 -37.22 7.39
N GLY A 201 47.83 -37.68 8.21
CA GLY A 201 48.05 -38.25 9.54
C GLY A 201 46.79 -38.88 10.12
N GLU A 202 46.78 -40.22 10.18
CA GLU A 202 45.76 -41.11 10.76
C GLU A 202 45.54 -40.94 12.28
N GLY A 203 44.37 -41.35 12.78
CA GLY A 203 44.14 -41.54 14.22
C GLY A 203 42.70 -41.90 14.59
N SER A 204 42.42 -43.19 14.70
CA SER A 204 41.15 -43.83 15.09
C SER A 204 40.74 -43.65 16.57
N ALA A 205 39.48 -44.03 16.85
CA ALA A 205 38.87 -44.41 18.15
C ALA A 205 38.35 -43.23 19.01
N SER A 206 37.25 -43.28 19.77
CA SER A 206 36.30 -44.32 20.22
C SER A 206 35.18 -43.63 21.07
N GLY A 207 34.05 -44.32 21.28
CA GLY A 207 33.06 -44.06 22.35
C GLY A 207 31.90 -43.14 21.95
N GLN A 208 30.66 -43.55 21.70
CA GLN A 208 29.71 -44.45 22.38
C GLN A 208 29.11 -43.91 23.70
N ALA A 209 27.76 -43.97 23.71
CA ALA A 209 26.79 -43.82 24.81
C ALA A 209 26.51 -42.38 25.29
N GLY A 210 25.25 -41.94 25.47
CA GLY A 210 23.96 -42.62 25.40
C GLY A 210 22.92 -41.84 26.23
N ALA A 211 21.62 -41.98 25.86
CA ALA A 211 20.42 -42.01 26.74
C ALA A 211 20.16 -40.84 27.71
N LYS A 212 18.96 -40.38 28.07
CA LYS A 212 17.54 -40.78 28.02
C LYS A 212 16.79 -39.52 28.51
N SER A 213 15.68 -39.11 27.91
CA SER A 213 14.29 -39.45 28.27
C SER A 213 13.79 -38.96 29.65
N GLY A 214 12.62 -38.29 29.61
CA GLY A 214 11.69 -38.10 30.74
C GLY A 214 11.69 -36.67 31.32
N SER A 215 10.59 -36.09 31.79
CA SER A 215 9.17 -36.44 31.80
C SER A 215 8.43 -35.23 32.37
N LEU A 216 7.20 -35.02 31.88
CA LEU A 216 6.03 -34.36 32.49
C LEU A 216 6.16 -33.82 33.93
N ARG A 217 5.70 -32.59 34.16
CA ARG A 217 4.70 -32.31 35.23
C ARG A 217 4.04 -30.94 35.11
N ALA A 218 2.72 -30.99 35.21
CA ALA A 218 1.81 -29.86 35.40
C ALA A 218 1.93 -29.27 36.81
N ALA A 219 1.63 -27.98 36.96
CA ALA A 219 1.25 -27.38 38.23
C ALA A 219 0.09 -26.39 38.02
N LYS A 220 -1.02 -26.71 38.68
CA LYS A 220 -2.26 -25.94 38.82
C LYS A 220 -2.27 -25.37 40.23
N PHE A 221 -2.47 -24.06 40.38
CA PHE A 221 -2.91 -23.34 41.58
C PHE A 221 -3.49 -22.02 41.07
N GLY A 222 -4.64 -21.48 41.47
CA GLY A 222 -5.53 -21.71 42.59
C GLY A 222 -6.13 -20.35 42.93
N SER A 223 -7.46 -20.22 42.91
CA SER A 223 -8.22 -19.01 43.21
C SER A 223 -8.06 -18.54 44.65
N ASN A 224 -8.20 -17.22 44.85
CA ASN A 224 -8.90 -16.60 45.97
C ASN A 224 -9.85 -15.54 45.40
#